data_AF-A0A193SPJ8-F1
#
_entry.id   AF-A0A193SPJ8-F1
#
_cell.length_a   1.000
_cell.length_b   1.000
_cell.length_c   1.000
_cell.angle_alpha   90.00
_cell.angle_beta   90.00
_cell.angle_gamma   90.00
#
_symmetry.space_group_name_H-M   'P 1'
#
loop_
_entity.id
_entity.type
_entity.pdbx_description
1 polymer ?
#
loop_
_entity_poly.entity_id
_entity_poly.type
_entity_poly.pdbx_seq_one_letter_code
_entity_poly.pdbx_strand_id
1 'polypeptide(L)'
;MQEREIERVGGVHGIKVNVRVVAATNVDLRKAVADGDFREDLFYRLNVYPITLPPLRERRDDIPLLINFFLKRFCQEYGRTPAGLTMRALKTLLGYDFAGNVRELQNLIERGLIASDEGQAIDLVHIFRNESLPRDAYSLNHHGALRQASAASAQQAPATSLLDSLHQSDQAFSIDDLEQRLIQEALDKSEGNLAAASRLLGLSRAQFAYRLKKRQP
;
A
#
# COMPACT_ATOMS: atom_id res chain seq x y z
N MET A 1 -39.43 -12.51 -16.77
CA MET A 1 -39.35 -11.20 -17.46
C MET A 1 -40.26 -11.10 -18.68
N GLN A 2 -40.58 -12.19 -19.38
CA GLN A 2 -41.32 -12.14 -20.65
C GLN A 2 -42.83 -11.89 -20.48
N GLU A 3 -43.42 -12.31 -19.35
CA GLU A 3 -44.87 -12.15 -19.10
C GLU A 3 -45.25 -10.77 -18.55
N ARG A 4 -44.30 -9.93 -18.14
CA ARG A 4 -44.56 -8.60 -17.53
C ARG A 4 -45.62 -8.66 -16.42
N GLU A 5 -45.67 -9.77 -15.71
CA GLU A 5 -46.61 -10.01 -14.62
C GLU A 5 -45.85 -10.42 -13.37
N ILE A 6 -46.35 -10.00 -12.22
CA ILE A 6 -45.87 -10.44 -10.91
C ILE A 6 -47.04 -11.02 -10.12
N GLU A 7 -46.77 -12.01 -9.30
CA GLU A 7 -47.74 -12.55 -8.36
C GLU A 7 -47.31 -12.21 -6.94
N ARG A 8 -48.29 -11.94 -6.07
CA ARG A 8 -48.02 -11.85 -4.64
C ARG A 8 -47.67 -13.25 -4.14
N VAL A 9 -46.78 -13.35 -3.14
CA VAL A 9 -46.50 -14.64 -2.50
C VAL A 9 -47.80 -15.18 -1.89
N GLY A 10 -48.28 -16.32 -2.39
CA GLY A 10 -49.57 -16.93 -2.01
C GLY A 10 -50.81 -16.39 -2.75
N GLY A 11 -50.65 -15.47 -3.69
CA GLY A 11 -51.72 -14.98 -4.56
C GLY A 11 -51.83 -15.79 -5.85
N VAL A 12 -53.02 -15.83 -6.46
CA VAL A 12 -53.32 -16.61 -7.68
C VAL A 12 -53.60 -15.71 -8.90
N HIS A 13 -53.45 -14.39 -8.74
CA HIS A 13 -53.76 -13.41 -9.79
C HIS A 13 -52.49 -12.67 -10.21
N GLY A 14 -52.16 -12.77 -11.49
CA GLY A 14 -51.08 -12.02 -12.12
C GLY A 14 -51.39 -10.51 -12.15
N ILE A 15 -50.45 -9.71 -11.67
CA ILE A 15 -50.49 -8.24 -11.73
C ILE A 15 -49.59 -7.80 -12.88
N LYS A 16 -50.17 -7.21 -13.92
CA LYS A 16 -49.40 -6.62 -15.02
C LYS A 16 -48.55 -5.45 -14.53
N VAL A 17 -47.28 -5.47 -14.88
CA VAL A 17 -46.29 -4.45 -14.53
C VAL A 17 -45.50 -4.01 -15.75
N ASN A 18 -45.20 -2.72 -15.82
CA ASN A 18 -44.28 -2.16 -16.80
C ASN A 18 -43.03 -1.68 -16.04
N VAL A 19 -41.93 -2.42 -16.17
CA VAL A 19 -40.69 -2.18 -15.43
C VAL A 19 -39.51 -2.06 -16.37
N ARG A 20 -38.58 -1.15 -16.03
CA ARG A 20 -37.25 -1.10 -16.61
C ARG A 20 -36.28 -1.78 -15.65
N VAL A 21 -35.64 -2.86 -16.10
CA VAL A 21 -34.71 -3.62 -15.28
C VAL A 21 -33.29 -3.11 -15.52
N VAL A 22 -32.57 -2.80 -14.44
CA VAL A 22 -31.14 -2.49 -14.44
C VAL A 22 -30.49 -3.42 -13.43
N ALA A 23 -29.46 -4.15 -13.85
CA ALA A 23 -28.71 -5.08 -13.02
C ALA A 23 -27.23 -4.74 -13.05
N ALA A 24 -26.52 -5.01 -11.96
CA ALA A 24 -25.08 -4.84 -11.84
C ALA A 24 -24.48 -6.05 -11.11
N THR A 25 -23.31 -6.50 -11.55
CA THR A 25 -22.61 -7.64 -10.98
C THR A 25 -21.10 -7.45 -11.10
N ASN A 26 -20.35 -7.98 -10.15
CA ASN A 26 -18.89 -8.09 -10.19
C ASN A 26 -18.41 -9.47 -10.68
N VAL A 27 -19.34 -10.39 -10.94
CA VAL A 27 -19.07 -11.74 -11.44
C VAL A 27 -19.18 -11.75 -12.96
N ASP A 28 -18.27 -12.46 -13.62
CA ASP A 28 -18.37 -12.74 -15.05
C ASP A 28 -19.54 -13.71 -15.31
N LEU A 29 -20.68 -13.16 -15.71
CA LEU A 29 -21.89 -13.95 -15.95
C LEU A 29 -21.71 -14.98 -17.08
N ARG A 30 -20.82 -14.75 -18.06
CA ARG A 30 -20.59 -15.74 -19.12
C ARG A 30 -19.91 -16.97 -18.55
N LYS A 31 -18.91 -16.77 -17.67
CA LYS A 31 -18.26 -17.87 -16.94
C LYS A 31 -19.25 -18.58 -16.03
N ALA A 32 -20.03 -17.83 -15.25
CA ALA A 32 -21.03 -18.43 -14.36
C ALA A 32 -22.10 -19.25 -15.10
N VAL A 33 -22.46 -18.88 -16.33
CA VAL A 33 -23.34 -19.71 -17.18
C VAL A 33 -22.63 -20.98 -17.63
N ALA A 34 -21.36 -20.88 -18.06
CA ALA A 34 -20.56 -22.02 -18.48
C ALA A 34 -20.31 -23.03 -17.33
N ASP A 35 -20.14 -22.52 -16.12
CA ASP A 35 -19.91 -23.32 -14.90
C ASP A 35 -21.22 -23.89 -14.31
N GLY A 36 -22.38 -23.49 -14.84
CA GLY A 36 -23.71 -23.96 -14.39
C GLY A 36 -24.28 -23.22 -13.17
N ASP A 37 -23.53 -22.26 -12.61
CA ASP A 37 -23.94 -21.44 -11.47
C ASP A 37 -24.99 -20.36 -11.83
N PHE A 38 -25.14 -20.06 -13.12
CA PHE A 38 -26.10 -19.08 -13.61
C PHE A 38 -26.94 -19.59 -14.76
N ARG A 39 -28.23 -19.27 -14.72
CA ARG A 39 -29.18 -19.71 -15.75
C ARG A 39 -28.95 -18.96 -17.06
N GLU A 40 -28.75 -19.72 -18.13
CA GLU A 40 -28.52 -19.21 -19.48
C GLU A 40 -29.70 -18.35 -19.98
N ASP A 41 -30.95 -18.77 -19.71
CA ASP A 41 -32.15 -18.04 -20.14
C ASP A 41 -32.29 -16.66 -19.48
N LEU A 42 -31.85 -16.53 -18.24
CA LEU A 42 -31.81 -15.26 -17.52
C LEU A 42 -30.66 -14.38 -18.02
N PHE A 43 -29.51 -14.97 -18.35
CA PHE A 43 -28.35 -14.24 -18.85
C PHE A 43 -28.69 -13.46 -20.13
N TYR A 44 -29.28 -14.12 -21.12
CA TYR A 44 -29.65 -13.45 -22.37
C TYR A 44 -30.74 -12.38 -22.21
N ARG A 45 -31.57 -12.48 -21.16
CA ARG A 45 -32.59 -11.47 -20.85
C ARG A 45 -32.06 -10.27 -20.09
N LEU A 46 -31.00 -10.43 -19.29
CA LEU A 46 -30.35 -9.34 -18.56
C LEU A 46 -29.27 -8.66 -19.40
N ASN A 47 -28.48 -9.43 -20.15
CA ASN A 47 -27.32 -8.96 -20.89
C ASN A 47 -27.69 -8.44 -22.30
N VAL A 48 -28.70 -7.58 -22.37
CA VAL A 48 -29.16 -6.98 -23.64
C VAL A 48 -28.26 -5.82 -24.04
N TYR A 49 -27.87 -4.98 -23.08
CA TYR A 49 -26.98 -3.85 -23.30
C TYR A 49 -25.96 -3.76 -22.15
N PRO A 50 -24.81 -4.45 -22.26
CA PRO A 50 -23.79 -4.43 -21.22
C PRO A 50 -23.09 -3.07 -21.18
N ILE A 51 -22.93 -2.54 -19.96
CA ILE A 51 -22.08 -1.38 -19.69
C ILE A 51 -20.95 -1.85 -18.77
N THR A 52 -19.74 -1.93 -19.32
CA THR A 52 -18.54 -2.25 -18.54
C THR A 52 -18.08 -0.99 -17.82
N LEU A 53 -17.99 -1.05 -16.49
CA LEU A 53 -17.42 0.04 -15.70
C LEU A 53 -15.91 -0.18 -15.56
N PRO A 54 -15.06 0.68 -16.16
CA PRO A 54 -13.62 0.53 -16.00
C PRO A 54 -13.22 0.79 -14.54
N PRO A 55 -12.25 0.05 -13.99
CA PRO A 55 -11.70 0.30 -12.66
C PRO A 55 -11.06 1.70 -12.59
N LEU A 56 -10.90 2.22 -11.37
CA LEU A 56 -10.39 3.59 -11.18
C LEU A 56 -8.96 3.77 -11.73
N ARG A 57 -8.14 2.72 -11.70
CA ARG A 57 -6.77 2.73 -12.25
C ARG A 57 -6.69 3.01 -13.77
N GLU A 58 -7.76 2.76 -14.51
CA GLU A 58 -7.86 3.01 -15.96
C GLU A 58 -8.33 4.44 -16.28
N ARG A 59 -8.79 5.18 -15.26
CA ARG A 59 -9.31 6.55 -15.38
C ARG A 59 -8.73 7.47 -14.30
N ARG A 60 -7.40 7.52 -14.24
CA ARG A 60 -6.67 8.26 -13.19
C ARG A 60 -6.96 9.75 -13.18
N ASP A 61 -7.33 10.32 -14.33
CA ASP A 61 -7.68 11.74 -14.46
C ASP A 61 -8.93 12.13 -13.65
N ASP A 62 -9.79 11.16 -13.30
CA ASP A 62 -10.96 11.38 -12.46
C ASP A 62 -10.60 11.49 -10.96
N ILE A 63 -9.43 10.99 -10.55
CA ILE A 63 -9.04 10.87 -9.14
C ILE A 63 -9.05 12.24 -8.42
N PRO A 64 -8.43 13.33 -8.93
CA PRO A 64 -8.47 14.63 -8.27
C PRO A 64 -9.89 15.16 -8.04
N LEU A 65 -10.78 14.97 -9.02
CA LEU A 65 -12.17 15.41 -8.92
C LEU A 65 -12.92 14.61 -7.85
N LEU A 66 -12.73 13.29 -7.83
CA LEU A 66 -13.31 12.40 -6.84
C LEU A 66 -12.79 12.70 -5.41
N ILE A 67 -11.50 12.97 -5.26
CA ILE A 67 -10.91 13.39 -3.97
C ILE A 67 -11.62 14.63 -3.46
N ASN A 68 -11.73 15.68 -4.30
CA ASN A 68 -12.39 16.92 -3.91
C ASN A 68 -13.86 16.70 -3.53
N PHE A 69 -14.57 15.86 -4.29
CA PHE A 69 -15.95 15.50 -4.00
C PHE A 69 -16.09 14.81 -2.63
N PHE A 70 -15.31 13.75 -2.39
CA PHE A 70 -15.38 13.00 -1.13
C PHE A 70 -14.94 13.86 0.06
N LEU A 71 -13.86 14.62 -0.09
CA LEU A 71 -13.38 15.51 0.95
C LEU A 71 -14.47 16.52 1.35
N LYS A 72 -15.08 17.20 0.37
CA LYS A 72 -16.16 18.16 0.63
C LYS A 72 -17.35 17.51 1.31
N ARG A 73 -17.76 16.33 0.85
CA ARG A 73 -18.87 15.56 1.45
C ARG A 73 -18.59 15.21 2.91
N PHE A 74 -17.42 14.64 3.20
CA PHE A 74 -17.09 14.22 4.56
C PHE A 74 -16.81 15.40 5.49
N CYS A 75 -16.27 16.50 5.00
CA CYS A 75 -16.15 17.75 5.77
C CYS A 75 -17.52 18.23 6.26
N GLN A 76 -18.54 18.16 5.40
CA GLN A 76 -19.93 18.50 5.77
C GLN A 76 -20.53 17.49 6.75
N GLU A 77 -20.27 16.20 6.56
CA GLU A 77 -20.81 15.12 7.39
C GLU A 77 -20.23 15.11 8.81
N TYR A 78 -18.92 15.34 8.96
CA TYR A 78 -18.23 15.32 10.25
C TYR A 78 -18.06 16.71 10.89
N GLY A 79 -18.46 17.79 10.20
CA GLY A 79 -18.25 19.16 10.67
C GLY A 79 -16.77 19.53 10.80
N ARG A 80 -15.93 19.02 9.88
CA ARG A 80 -14.47 19.18 9.87
C ARG A 80 -14.03 20.05 8.70
N THR A 81 -12.94 20.78 8.85
CA THR A 81 -12.33 21.67 7.84
C THR A 81 -10.81 21.47 7.75
N PRO A 82 -10.33 20.42 7.06
CA PRO A 82 -8.91 20.22 6.85
C PRO A 82 -8.34 21.26 5.88
N ALA A 83 -7.03 21.48 5.92
CA ALA A 83 -6.33 22.34 4.96
C ALA A 83 -6.19 21.71 3.55
N GLY A 84 -6.85 20.58 3.29
CA GLY A 84 -6.74 19.79 2.07
C GLY A 84 -5.82 18.58 2.24
N LEU A 85 -5.27 18.08 1.13
CA LEU A 85 -4.27 17.02 1.13
C LEU A 85 -2.88 17.60 0.92
N THR A 86 -1.85 16.99 1.52
CA THR A 86 -0.46 17.31 1.17
C THR A 86 -0.17 16.92 -0.28
N MET A 87 0.78 17.61 -0.92
CA MET A 87 1.19 17.29 -2.29
C MET A 87 1.71 15.84 -2.40
N ARG A 88 2.38 15.37 -1.34
CA ARG A 88 2.85 13.99 -1.24
C ARG A 88 1.68 13.01 -1.22
N ALA A 89 0.68 13.24 -0.38
CA ALA A 89 -0.53 12.42 -0.32
C ALA A 89 -1.27 12.36 -1.67
N LEU A 90 -1.44 13.51 -2.32
CA LEU A 90 -2.08 13.60 -3.63
C LEU A 90 -1.31 12.81 -4.70
N LYS A 91 0.01 13.01 -4.79
CA LYS A 91 0.87 12.29 -5.75
C LYS A 91 0.80 10.78 -5.55
N THR A 92 0.81 10.34 -4.30
CA THR A 92 0.71 8.92 -3.97
C THR A 92 -0.65 8.35 -4.36
N LEU A 93 -1.75 9.06 -4.09
CA LEU A 93 -3.08 8.62 -4.54
C LEU A 93 -3.17 8.51 -6.06
N LEU A 94 -2.56 9.43 -6.81
CA LEU A 94 -2.51 9.36 -8.29
C LEU A 94 -1.70 8.18 -8.82
N GLY A 95 -0.67 7.76 -8.07
CA GLY A 95 0.18 6.62 -8.40
C GLY A 95 -0.33 5.28 -7.88
N TYR A 96 -1.38 5.27 -7.07
CA TYR A 96 -1.87 4.06 -6.40
C TYR A 96 -2.71 3.19 -7.33
N ASP A 97 -2.42 1.90 -7.34
CA ASP A 97 -3.12 0.91 -8.16
C ASP A 97 -4.39 0.45 -7.47
N PHE A 98 -5.44 1.28 -7.55
CA PHE A 98 -6.77 0.92 -7.06
C PHE A 98 -7.25 -0.38 -7.70
N ALA A 99 -7.25 -1.44 -6.89
CA ALA A 99 -7.77 -2.75 -7.27
C ALA A 99 -9.30 -2.70 -7.36
N GLY A 100 -9.93 -1.86 -6.52
CA GLY A 100 -11.36 -1.60 -6.51
C GLY A 100 -11.81 -0.43 -7.40
N ASN A 101 -13.12 -0.18 -7.38
CA ASN A 101 -13.72 1.06 -7.86
C ASN A 101 -13.44 2.22 -6.88
N VAL A 102 -14.17 3.32 -7.03
CA VAL A 102 -14.09 4.53 -6.18
C VAL A 102 -14.26 4.31 -4.68
N ARG A 103 -14.72 3.15 -4.21
CA ARG A 103 -14.90 2.84 -2.78
C ARG A 103 -13.59 2.85 -2.01
N GLU A 104 -12.52 2.32 -2.62
CA GLU A 104 -11.21 2.30 -1.95
C GLU A 104 -10.70 3.73 -1.76
N LEU A 105 -10.78 4.56 -2.81
CA LEU A 105 -10.48 5.99 -2.72
C LEU A 105 -11.35 6.70 -1.67
N GLN A 106 -12.66 6.45 -1.66
CA GLN A 106 -13.59 7.02 -0.69
C GLN A 106 -13.13 6.70 0.74
N ASN A 107 -12.88 5.43 1.06
CA ASN A 107 -12.46 4.99 2.39
C ASN A 107 -11.11 5.61 2.81
N LEU A 108 -10.17 5.74 1.87
CA LEU A 108 -8.87 6.36 2.09
C LEU A 108 -9.01 7.84 2.47
N ILE A 109 -9.87 8.58 1.77
CA ILE A 109 -10.13 10.01 2.05
C ILE A 109 -10.89 10.18 3.36
N GLU A 110 -11.92 9.38 3.60
CA GLU A 110 -12.70 9.39 4.84
C GLU A 110 -11.79 9.14 6.06
N ARG A 111 -10.97 8.09 5.99
CA ARG A 111 -10.00 7.76 7.04
C ARG A 111 -8.98 8.86 7.22
N GLY A 112 -8.46 9.42 6.13
CA GLY A 112 -7.50 10.52 6.17
C GLY A 112 -8.06 11.73 6.92
N LEU A 113 -9.33 12.07 6.70
CA LEU A 113 -10.01 13.15 7.39
C LEU A 113 -10.22 12.85 8.89
N ILE A 114 -10.64 11.63 9.22
CA ILE A 114 -10.85 11.22 10.63
C ILE A 114 -9.53 11.22 11.41
N ALA A 115 -8.43 10.82 10.77
CA ALA A 115 -7.12 10.73 11.40
C ALA A 115 -6.34 12.04 11.43
N SER A 116 -6.75 13.05 10.64
CA SER A 116 -6.11 14.37 10.64
C SER A 116 -6.64 15.29 11.73
N ASP A 117 -5.77 16.15 12.25
CA ASP A 117 -6.16 17.23 13.14
C ASP A 117 -6.92 18.35 12.40
N GLU A 118 -7.76 19.08 13.15
CA GLU A 118 -8.53 20.20 12.61
C GLU A 118 -7.61 21.28 12.01
N GLY A 119 -7.93 21.75 10.80
CA GLY A 119 -7.15 22.77 10.11
C GLY A 119 -5.76 22.32 9.61
N GLN A 120 -5.40 21.04 9.77
CA GLN A 120 -4.17 20.48 9.21
C GLN A 120 -4.42 19.81 7.85
N ALA A 121 -3.35 19.67 7.06
CA ALA A 121 -3.41 18.94 5.80
C ALA A 121 -3.37 17.43 6.04
N ILE A 122 -4.18 16.69 5.28
CA ILE A 122 -4.20 15.22 5.30
C ILE A 122 -2.95 14.72 4.57
N ASP A 123 -2.08 14.01 5.29
CA ASP A 123 -0.83 13.43 4.76
C ASP A 123 -0.90 11.90 4.66
N LEU A 124 0.14 11.29 4.10
CA LEU A 124 0.23 9.84 3.89
C LEU A 124 -0.06 9.00 5.12
N VAL A 125 0.44 9.43 6.28
CA VAL A 125 0.28 8.71 7.55
C VAL A 125 -1.17 8.65 8.03
N HIS A 126 -2.01 9.59 7.58
CA HIS A 126 -3.44 9.59 7.89
C HIS A 126 -4.20 8.66 6.93
N ILE A 127 -3.75 8.58 5.68
CA ILE A 127 -4.43 7.86 4.60
C ILE A 127 -4.04 6.38 4.58
N PHE A 128 -2.74 6.07 4.58
CA PHE A 128 -2.20 4.72 4.44
C PHE A 128 -1.62 4.23 5.76
N ARG A 129 -1.91 2.98 6.13
CA ARG A 129 -1.39 2.35 7.35
C ARG A 129 -0.55 1.11 7.02
N ASN A 130 -1.17 0.17 6.32
CA ASN A 130 -0.57 -1.14 6.01
C ASN A 130 -0.62 -1.46 4.51
N GLU A 131 -1.17 -0.56 3.69
CA GLU A 131 -1.22 -0.73 2.25
C GLU A 131 0.16 -0.57 1.60
N SER A 132 0.43 -1.33 0.54
CA SER A 132 1.64 -1.17 -0.25
C SER A 132 1.59 0.18 -0.95
N LEU A 133 2.44 1.11 -0.52
CA LEU A 133 2.58 2.40 -1.18
C LEU A 133 3.17 2.21 -2.60
N PRO A 134 2.74 3.03 -3.58
CA PRO A 134 3.41 3.08 -4.86
C PRO A 134 4.87 3.48 -4.61
N ARG A 135 5.81 2.68 -5.13
CA ARG A 135 7.22 3.01 -5.03
C ARG A 135 7.47 4.24 -5.88
N ASP A 136 8.01 5.30 -5.28
CA ASP A 136 8.52 6.42 -6.06
C ASP A 136 9.55 5.88 -7.05
N ALA A 137 9.37 6.20 -8.34
CA ALA A 137 10.29 5.79 -9.40
C ALA A 137 11.72 6.31 -9.18
N TYR A 138 11.92 7.19 -8.20
CA TYR A 138 13.16 7.81 -7.85
C TYR A 138 13.33 7.87 -6.33
N SER A 139 14.48 7.43 -5.82
CA SER A 139 14.89 7.58 -4.44
C SER A 139 16.26 8.26 -4.37
N LEU A 140 16.53 8.97 -3.27
CA LEU A 140 17.86 9.51 -3.01
C LEU A 140 18.69 8.44 -2.28
N ASN A 141 19.91 8.20 -2.72
CA ASN A 141 20.86 7.41 -1.94
C ASN A 141 21.47 8.26 -0.81
N HIS A 142 22.21 7.62 0.10
CA HIS A 142 22.92 8.31 1.20
C HIS A 142 23.98 9.33 0.73
N HIS A 143 24.29 9.36 -0.57
CA HIS A 143 25.20 10.33 -1.20
C HIS A 143 24.45 11.44 -1.94
N GLY A 144 23.13 11.55 -1.75
CA GLY A 144 22.31 12.60 -2.37
C GLY A 144 22.10 12.43 -3.88
N ALA A 145 22.48 11.30 -4.46
CA ALA A 145 22.26 11.01 -5.86
C ALA A 145 20.88 10.39 -6.09
N LEU A 146 20.21 10.87 -7.14
CA LEU A 146 18.94 10.36 -7.64
C LEU A 146 19.14 8.96 -8.24
N ARG A 147 18.57 7.94 -7.59
CA ARG A 147 18.53 6.55 -8.06
C ARG A 147 17.15 6.23 -8.59
N GLN A 148 17.06 5.68 -9.80
CA GLN A 148 15.79 5.19 -10.33
C GLN A 148 15.43 3.86 -9.65
N ALA A 149 14.22 3.77 -9.09
CA ALA A 149 13.65 2.53 -8.61
C ALA A 149 13.20 1.71 -9.83
N SER A 150 14.11 0.95 -10.42
CA SER A 150 13.79 0.02 -11.50
C SER A 150 12.81 -1.06 -11.01
N ALA A 151 11.64 -1.16 -11.64
CA ALA A 151 10.67 -2.23 -11.38
C ALA A 151 11.26 -3.64 -11.64
N ALA A 152 12.30 -3.74 -12.48
CA ALA A 152 13.00 -4.97 -12.81
C ALA A 152 13.97 -5.48 -11.71
N SER A 153 14.21 -4.72 -10.64
CA SER A 153 15.06 -5.16 -9.51
C SER A 153 14.27 -5.72 -8.32
N ALA A 154 12.97 -5.98 -8.47
CA ALA A 154 12.15 -6.57 -7.40
C ALA A 154 12.51 -8.03 -7.05
N GLN A 155 13.34 -8.71 -7.86
CA GLN A 155 13.86 -10.05 -7.56
C GLN A 155 15.33 -10.07 -7.09
N GLN A 156 16.08 -8.97 -7.11
CA GLN A 156 17.48 -8.95 -6.67
C GLN A 156 17.83 -7.66 -5.95
N ALA A 157 17.27 -7.54 -4.76
CA ALA A 157 18.10 -7.35 -3.60
C ALA A 157 17.39 -8.09 -2.46
N PRO A 158 17.82 -9.29 -2.05
CA PRO A 158 17.90 -9.43 -0.61
C PRO A 158 18.75 -8.21 -0.20
N ALA A 159 18.23 -7.34 0.66
CA ALA A 159 19.14 -6.84 1.67
C ALA A 159 19.73 -8.13 2.22
N THR A 160 20.93 -8.51 1.78
CA THR A 160 21.58 -9.71 2.28
C THR A 160 21.49 -9.51 3.76
N SER A 161 20.64 -10.30 4.41
CA SER A 161 20.48 -10.20 5.84
C SER A 161 21.91 -10.26 6.36
N LEU A 162 22.31 -9.41 7.30
CA LEU A 162 23.69 -9.47 7.80
C LEU A 162 24.07 -10.93 8.13
N LEU A 163 23.10 -11.72 8.58
CA LEU A 163 23.18 -13.16 8.75
C LEU A 163 23.54 -13.94 7.48
N ASP A 164 22.93 -13.66 6.34
CA ASP A 164 23.23 -14.32 5.05
C ASP A 164 24.64 -13.96 4.55
N SER A 165 25.07 -12.71 4.72
CA SER A 165 26.45 -12.29 4.41
C SER A 165 27.47 -12.96 5.33
N LEU A 166 27.12 -13.18 6.59
CA LEU A 166 27.99 -13.79 7.58
C LEU A 166 28.03 -15.32 7.48
N HIS A 167 26.96 -15.96 6.95
CA HIS A 167 26.90 -17.40 6.69
C HIS A 167 27.58 -17.84 5.36
N GLN A 168 28.01 -16.91 4.51
CA GLN A 168 28.70 -17.26 3.25
C GLN A 168 30.09 -17.87 3.46
N SER A 169 30.69 -17.68 4.64
CA SER A 169 31.90 -18.41 5.04
C SER A 169 31.51 -19.65 5.84
N ASP A 170 31.95 -20.82 5.38
CA ASP A 170 31.70 -22.18 5.91
C ASP A 170 32.29 -22.43 7.34
N GLN A 171 32.52 -21.36 8.10
CA GLN A 171 32.99 -21.37 9.49
C GLN A 171 31.85 -20.93 10.40
N ALA A 172 31.63 -21.67 11.48
CA ALA A 172 30.67 -21.31 12.52
C ALA A 172 30.99 -19.90 13.06
N PHE A 173 30.17 -18.92 12.69
CA PHE A 173 30.37 -17.53 13.05
C PHE A 173 29.75 -17.24 14.42
N SER A 174 30.56 -16.85 15.41
CA SER A 174 30.07 -16.46 16.73
C SER A 174 29.81 -14.96 16.81
N ILE A 175 28.86 -14.55 17.67
CA ILE A 175 28.62 -13.14 18.01
C ILE A 175 29.91 -12.50 18.57
N ASP A 176 30.71 -13.29 19.29
CA ASP A 176 31.99 -12.84 19.85
C ASP A 176 33.01 -12.49 18.77
N ASP A 177 33.02 -13.24 17.65
CA ASP A 177 33.96 -13.01 16.54
C ASP A 177 33.56 -11.77 15.73
N LEU A 178 32.25 -11.53 15.59
CA LEU A 178 31.72 -10.30 14.99
C LEU A 178 32.14 -9.08 15.80
N GLU A 179 31.97 -9.16 17.12
CA GLU A 179 32.35 -8.09 18.02
C GLU A 179 33.85 -7.78 17.89
N GLN A 180 34.70 -8.81 17.84
CA GLN A 180 36.13 -8.64 17.65
C GLN A 180 36.46 -7.97 16.32
N ARG A 181 35.86 -8.43 15.21
CA ARG A 181 36.09 -7.83 13.89
C ARG A 181 35.68 -6.36 13.85
N LEU A 182 34.54 -6.01 14.44
CA LEU A 182 34.07 -4.63 14.50
C LEU A 182 34.98 -3.74 15.35
N ILE A 183 35.48 -4.25 16.48
CA ILE A 183 36.44 -3.52 17.32
C ILE A 183 37.76 -3.30 16.57
N GLN A 184 38.26 -4.31 15.88
CA GLN A 184 39.50 -4.21 15.10
C GLN A 184 39.36 -3.27 13.91
N GLU A 185 38.27 -3.39 13.15
CA GLU A 185 37.99 -2.50 12.01
C GLU A 185 37.83 -1.03 12.47
N ALA A 186 37.20 -0.81 13.62
CA ALA A 186 37.09 0.53 14.20
C ALA A 186 38.45 1.10 14.65
N LEU A 187 39.36 0.26 15.15
CA LEU A 187 40.74 0.64 15.49
C LEU A 187 41.55 0.97 14.24
N ASP A 188 41.46 0.13 13.21
CA ASP A 188 42.18 0.30 11.95
C ASP A 188 41.74 1.59 11.24
N LYS A 189 40.42 1.83 11.15
CA LYS A 189 39.85 3.07 10.58
C LYS A 189 40.18 4.32 11.39
N SER A 190 40.50 4.17 12.67
CA SER A 190 40.82 5.28 13.57
C SER A 190 42.32 5.42 13.82
N GLU A 191 43.16 4.69 13.08
CA GLU A 191 44.63 4.69 13.22
C GLU A 191 45.09 4.48 14.69
N GLY A 192 44.38 3.62 15.43
CA GLY A 192 44.68 3.33 16.84
C GLY A 192 44.16 4.36 17.85
N ASN A 193 43.36 5.35 17.44
CA ASN A 193 42.73 6.28 18.37
C ASN A 193 41.49 5.67 19.04
N LEU A 194 41.62 5.23 20.29
CA LEU A 194 40.55 4.60 21.06
C LEU A 194 39.29 5.48 21.21
N ALA A 195 39.45 6.80 21.29
CA ALA A 195 38.30 7.70 21.47
C ALA A 195 37.53 7.92 20.17
N ALA A 196 38.19 7.86 19.02
CA ALA A 196 37.55 7.89 17.71
C ALA A 196 36.90 6.53 17.40
N ALA A 197 37.60 5.43 17.66
CA ALA A 197 37.09 4.07 17.46
C ALA A 197 35.84 3.79 18.31
N SER A 198 35.81 4.22 19.57
CA SER A 198 34.65 4.02 20.43
C SER A 198 33.41 4.78 19.94
N ARG A 199 33.60 5.98 19.38
CA ARG A 199 32.49 6.77 18.80
C ARG A 199 31.91 6.12 17.55
N LEU A 200 32.75 5.53 16.70
CA LEU A 200 32.29 4.80 15.50
C LEU A 200 31.36 3.64 15.84
N LEU A 201 31.62 2.95 16.95
CA LEU A 201 30.78 1.84 17.42
C LEU A 201 29.66 2.28 18.38
N GLY A 202 29.50 3.58 18.65
CA GLY A 202 28.50 4.10 19.59
C GLY A 202 28.73 3.71 21.06
N LEU A 203 29.97 3.35 21.43
CA LEU A 203 30.35 2.95 22.79
C LEU A 203 31.07 4.08 23.52
N SER A 204 30.94 4.09 24.86
CA SER A 204 31.82 4.92 25.68
C SER A 204 33.27 4.42 25.62
N ARG A 205 34.23 5.33 25.78
CA ARG A 205 35.67 4.98 25.79
C ARG A 205 36.00 3.90 26.82
N ALA A 206 35.35 3.94 27.99
CA ALA A 206 35.55 2.96 29.05
C ALA A 206 35.00 1.57 28.68
N GLN A 207 33.82 1.49 28.06
CA GLN A 207 33.24 0.22 27.58
C GLN A 207 34.08 -0.40 26.46
N PHE A 208 34.55 0.43 25.54
CA PHE A 208 35.42 -0.01 24.44
C PHE A 208 36.75 -0.56 24.98
N ALA A 209 37.41 0.16 25.89
CA ALA A 209 38.66 -0.28 26.52
C ALA A 209 38.48 -1.56 27.35
N TYR A 210 37.35 -1.69 28.05
CA TYR A 210 37.02 -2.91 28.81
C TYR A 210 36.87 -4.13 27.87
N ARG A 211 36.16 -3.96 26.75
CA ARG A 211 35.95 -5.04 25.75
C ARG A 211 37.24 -5.42 25.03
N LEU A 212 38.11 -4.45 24.74
CA LEU A 212 39.45 -4.69 24.20
C LEU A 212 40.34 -5.47 25.18
N LYS A 213 40.35 -5.07 26.46
CA LYS A 213 41.19 -5.71 27.49
C LYS A 213 40.72 -7.10 27.88
N LYS A 214 39.41 -7.36 27.86
CA LYS A 214 38.84 -8.67 28.22
C LYS A 214 39.29 -9.80 27.29
N ARG A 215 39.83 -9.49 26.10
CA ARG A 215 40.17 -10.50 25.06
C ARG A 215 41.60 -10.39 24.50
N GLN A 216 42.47 -9.56 25.09
CA GLN A 216 43.92 -9.70 24.88
C GLN A 216 44.42 -10.81 25.83
N PRO A 217 45.09 -11.86 25.34
CA PRO A 217 45.66 -12.91 26.19
C PRO A 217 46.75 -12.38 27.11
#